data_AF-A0A2V6GU89-F1
#
_entry.id   AF-A0A2V6GU89-F1
#
_cell.length_a   1.000
_cell.length_b   1.000
_cell.length_c   1.000
_cell.angle_alpha   90.00
_cell.angle_beta   90.00
_cell.angle_gamma   90.00
#
_symmetry.space_group_name_H-M   'P 1'
#
loop_
_entity.id
_entity.type
_entity.pdbx_description
1 polymer ?
#
loop_
_entity_poly.entity_id
_entity_poly.type
_entity_poly.pdbx_seq_one_letter_code
_entity_poly.pdbx_strand_id
1 'polypeptide(L)'
;MKSKLRYVLVIAMTVAMSTALVRGTQEQGESFGDKLKNFFVRPKPTPKHRKKKKASPTPTISPLPAVTSTPAETPVSRPTPSRPPMIKPPPSPLGKKGAIPNATISTAEISGSESYSPEVQKVIDLGLNLTTQNLGYKINSADPAGRGMDSSGFVYHVLSRCGIKDVPRDAREQYVWVRKAGTFEAVLAQRDDSFELDALKPGDVLFWATPYSVSREPDVIQTMIYIGRDKATNQRLMVGASEGRTYKGQMRKGVGVFDFKIGRTASKASKEPAAVFVGYGHIPGLDRK
;
A
#
# COMPACT_ATOMS: atom_id res chain seq x y z
N MET A 1 -4.38 -61.32 -35.05
CA MET A 1 -3.27 -61.19 -34.07
C MET A 1 -3.18 -59.83 -33.35
N LYS A 2 -4.23 -58.98 -33.33
CA LYS A 2 -4.16 -57.65 -32.65
C LYS A 2 -4.94 -57.55 -31.32
N SER A 3 -5.73 -58.56 -30.95
CA SER A 3 -6.53 -58.55 -29.71
C SER A 3 -5.84 -59.17 -28.49
N LYS A 4 -4.84 -60.04 -28.68
CA LYS A 4 -4.10 -60.69 -27.59
C LYS A 4 -3.05 -59.77 -26.93
N LEU A 5 -2.60 -58.72 -27.63
CA LEU A 5 -1.57 -57.79 -27.12
C LEU A 5 -2.14 -56.72 -26.18
N ARG A 6 -3.45 -56.40 -26.28
CA ARG A 6 -4.10 -55.42 -25.39
C ARG A 6 -4.39 -55.99 -24.00
N TYR A 7 -4.62 -57.29 -23.89
CA TYR A 7 -4.89 -57.95 -22.59
C TYR A 7 -3.64 -58.09 -21.71
N VAL A 8 -2.47 -58.30 -22.31
CA VAL A 8 -1.20 -58.41 -21.57
C VAL A 8 -0.80 -57.07 -20.94
N LEU A 9 -1.10 -55.96 -21.61
CA LEU A 9 -0.71 -54.62 -21.15
C LEU A 9 -1.58 -54.12 -19.96
N VAL A 10 -2.84 -54.55 -19.88
CA VAL A 10 -3.74 -54.21 -18.75
C VAL A 10 -3.40 -54.99 -17.48
N ILE A 11 -2.96 -56.25 -17.61
CA ILE A 11 -2.54 -57.08 -16.47
C ILE A 11 -1.21 -56.58 -15.87
N ALA A 12 -0.29 -56.08 -16.70
CA ALA A 12 0.98 -55.54 -16.21
C ALA A 12 0.81 -54.24 -15.40
N MET A 13 -0.17 -53.39 -15.72
CA MET A 13 -0.41 -52.16 -14.95
C MET A 13 -1.13 -52.40 -13.62
N THR A 14 -1.91 -53.47 -13.49
CA THR A 14 -2.58 -53.80 -12.21
C THR A 14 -1.62 -54.40 -11.18
N VAL A 15 -0.60 -55.15 -11.62
CA VAL A 15 0.40 -55.73 -10.71
C VAL A 15 1.39 -54.67 -10.17
N ALA A 16 1.67 -53.61 -10.94
CA ALA A 16 2.59 -52.54 -10.51
C ALA A 16 2.03 -51.60 -9.43
N MET A 17 0.70 -51.53 -9.27
CA MET A 17 0.08 -50.72 -8.20
C MET A 17 -0.09 -51.49 -6.88
N SER A 18 0.14 -52.79 -6.85
CA SER A 18 -0.03 -53.62 -5.64
C SER A 18 1.25 -53.83 -4.83
N THR A 19 2.43 -53.48 -5.34
CA THR A 19 3.72 -53.68 -4.64
C THR A 19 4.27 -52.44 -3.93
N ALA A 20 3.58 -51.29 -3.99
CA ALA A 20 4.06 -50.05 -3.37
C ALA A 20 3.49 -49.77 -1.97
N LEU A 21 2.61 -50.64 -1.43
CA LEU A 21 1.93 -50.38 -0.15
C LEU A 21 2.51 -51.13 1.07
N VAL A 22 3.67 -51.79 0.95
CA VAL A 22 4.31 -52.49 2.08
C VAL A 22 5.72 -51.95 2.31
N ARG A 23 5.78 -50.81 3.00
CA ARG A 23 6.96 -50.36 3.79
C ARG A 23 6.55 -49.28 4.80
N GLY A 24 5.73 -49.66 5.78
CA GLY A 24 6.00 -49.26 7.17
C GLY A 24 7.16 -50.14 7.66
N THR A 25 8.08 -49.70 8.53
CA THR A 25 7.94 -48.80 9.68
C THR A 25 9.36 -48.34 10.08
N GLN A 26 9.42 -47.26 10.87
CA GLN A 26 10.32 -47.06 12.03
C GLN A 26 11.30 -45.86 11.97
N GLU A 27 10.92 -44.86 12.78
CA GLU A 27 11.74 -43.99 13.65
C GLU A 27 12.68 -42.92 13.05
N GLN A 28 12.28 -41.66 13.19
CA GLN A 28 12.77 -40.82 14.30
C GLN A 28 11.89 -39.57 14.44
N GLY A 29 11.19 -39.49 15.58
CA GLY A 29 10.49 -38.28 16.00
C GLY A 29 11.48 -37.31 16.61
N GLU A 30 11.86 -36.29 15.86
CA GLU A 30 12.41 -35.06 16.45
C GLU A 30 11.28 -34.03 16.55
N SER A 31 10.72 -33.93 17.75
CA SER A 31 9.68 -32.99 18.12
C SER A 31 10.19 -31.55 18.05
N PHE A 32 9.38 -30.69 17.41
CA PHE A 32 9.58 -29.24 17.32
C PHE A 32 9.74 -28.53 18.68
N GLY A 33 9.40 -29.21 19.79
CA GLY A 33 9.54 -28.71 21.16
C GLY A 33 10.97 -28.64 21.70
N ASP A 34 11.92 -29.41 21.17
CA ASP A 34 13.31 -29.41 21.66
C ASP A 34 14.21 -28.37 20.97
N LYS A 35 13.81 -27.87 19.80
CA LYS A 35 14.49 -26.74 19.13
C LYS A 35 14.16 -25.37 19.73
N LEU A 36 13.10 -25.25 20.54
CA LEU A 36 12.72 -24.01 21.23
C LEU A 36 13.40 -23.80 22.59
N LYS A 37 14.00 -24.84 23.18
CA LYS A 37 14.73 -24.72 24.47
C LYS A 37 16.11 -24.09 24.32
N ASN A 38 16.71 -24.14 23.13
CA ASN A 38 18.02 -23.51 22.85
C ASN A 38 17.94 -22.02 22.47
N PHE A 39 16.74 -21.44 22.36
CA PHE A 39 16.54 -20.01 22.10
C PHE A 39 16.18 -19.19 23.35
N PHE A 40 16.04 -19.83 24.52
CA PHE A 40 15.68 -19.16 25.78
C PHE A 40 16.78 -19.22 26.84
N VAL A 41 18.05 -19.29 26.41
CA VAL A 41 19.20 -18.99 27.27
C VAL A 41 19.40 -17.48 27.28
N ARG A 42 18.81 -16.82 28.28
CA ARG A 42 19.04 -15.40 28.58
C ARG A 42 20.51 -15.22 29.00
N PRO A 43 21.34 -14.43 28.30
CA PRO A 43 22.55 -13.91 28.91
C PRO A 43 22.16 -12.96 30.05
N LYS A 44 22.55 -13.32 31.28
CA LYS A 44 22.45 -12.47 32.48
C LYS A 44 23.22 -11.17 32.23
N PRO A 45 22.63 -9.97 32.43
CA PRO A 45 23.38 -8.73 32.35
C PRO A 45 24.25 -8.59 33.61
N THR A 46 25.57 -8.72 33.45
CA THR A 46 26.54 -8.39 34.51
C THR A 46 26.71 -6.87 34.58
N PRO A 47 26.64 -6.25 35.78
CA PRO A 47 26.60 -4.80 35.93
C PRO A 47 27.98 -4.17 35.72
N LYS A 48 28.12 -3.25 34.77
CA LYS A 48 29.30 -2.39 34.67
C LYS A 48 29.10 -1.10 35.47
N HIS A 49 30.12 -0.81 36.26
CA HIS A 49 30.19 0.20 37.31
C HIS A 49 29.89 1.64 36.84
N ARG A 50 28.94 2.26 37.55
CA ARG A 50 28.62 3.68 37.57
C ARG A 50 29.72 4.45 38.31
N LYS A 51 30.54 5.23 37.59
CA LYS A 51 31.42 6.23 38.23
C LYS A 51 30.58 7.45 38.62
N LYS A 52 30.37 7.62 39.93
CA LYS A 52 29.87 8.85 40.57
C LYS A 52 30.96 9.94 40.45
N LYS A 53 30.59 11.15 40.01
CA LYS A 53 31.29 12.38 40.41
C LYS A 53 30.28 13.25 41.16
N LYS A 54 30.71 13.69 42.35
CA LYS A 54 30.00 14.53 43.32
C LYS A 54 29.79 15.94 42.78
N ALA A 55 28.74 16.57 43.28
CA ALA A 55 28.34 17.95 43.08
C ALA A 55 28.95 18.91 44.14
N SER A 56 28.69 20.21 43.89
CA SER A 56 28.64 21.38 44.79
C SER A 56 29.85 22.34 44.77
N PRO A 57 29.68 23.68 44.92
CA PRO A 57 28.50 24.37 45.46
C PRO A 57 27.90 25.55 44.67
N THR A 58 26.62 25.76 44.98
CA THR A 58 25.78 26.96 44.77
C THR A 58 26.10 28.05 45.81
N PRO A 59 25.96 29.34 45.47
CA PRO A 59 25.58 30.36 46.43
C PRO A 59 24.11 30.82 46.22
N THR A 60 23.55 31.34 47.31
CA THR A 60 22.12 31.36 47.69
C THR A 60 21.67 32.82 47.92
N ILE A 61 20.48 33.18 47.38
CA ILE A 61 19.45 34.17 47.83
C ILE A 61 19.69 35.69 47.65
N SER A 62 18.83 36.31 46.78
CA SER A 62 17.82 37.41 46.94
C SER A 62 18.19 38.76 47.65
N PRO A 63 17.43 39.90 47.52
CA PRO A 63 16.13 40.16 46.87
C PRO A 63 15.98 41.50 46.07
N LEU A 64 14.75 41.74 45.60
CA LEU A 64 14.15 42.92 44.94
C LEU A 64 13.89 44.12 45.90
N PRO A 65 13.70 45.35 45.38
CA PRO A 65 12.45 46.12 45.64
C PRO A 65 11.90 46.81 44.34
N ALA A 66 10.60 46.74 44.00
CA ALA A 66 9.46 47.61 44.42
C ALA A 66 9.76 49.11 44.25
N VAL A 67 8.99 49.96 43.53
CA VAL A 67 7.67 50.56 43.85
C VAL A 67 7.09 51.18 42.53
N THR A 68 5.82 50.96 42.12
CA THR A 68 4.60 51.80 42.38
C THR A 68 4.47 52.97 41.38
N SER A 69 3.34 53.35 40.76
CA SER A 69 1.89 53.29 41.06
C SER A 69 1.03 53.53 39.81
N THR A 70 -0.15 52.89 39.78
CA THR A 70 -1.39 53.26 39.07
C THR A 70 -1.92 54.64 39.53
N PRO A 71 -2.79 55.32 38.77
CA PRO A 71 -4.24 55.16 39.00
C PRO A 71 -5.09 55.07 37.72
N ALA A 72 -6.28 54.49 37.93
CA ALA A 72 -7.33 54.26 36.96
C ALA A 72 -8.27 55.45 36.82
N GLU A 73 -8.79 55.69 35.61
CA GLU A 73 -10.13 56.27 35.39
C GLU A 73 -10.83 55.57 34.21
N THR A 74 -12.15 55.56 34.28
CA THR A 74 -13.13 54.67 33.64
C THR A 74 -13.62 55.22 32.27
N PRO A 75 -14.68 54.68 31.62
CA PRO A 75 -14.65 54.22 30.24
C PRO A 75 -15.24 55.20 29.21
N VAL A 76 -14.76 55.20 27.96
CA VAL A 76 -15.46 55.85 26.85
C VAL A 76 -15.52 54.92 25.62
N SER A 77 -16.70 54.93 25.02
CA SER A 77 -17.30 54.09 24.00
C SER A 77 -16.52 53.81 22.70
N ARG A 78 -16.67 52.55 22.27
CA ARG A 78 -16.56 51.97 20.91
C ARG A 78 -16.80 52.96 19.76
N PRO A 79 -16.00 52.83 18.68
CA PRO A 79 -16.56 52.63 17.35
C PRO A 79 -16.08 51.32 16.71
N THR A 80 -17.03 50.65 16.05
CA THR A 80 -16.87 49.41 15.29
C THR A 80 -15.97 49.64 14.07
N PRO A 81 -14.89 48.85 13.85
CA PRO A 81 -14.20 48.87 12.57
C PRO A 81 -14.88 47.93 11.56
N SER A 82 -15.28 48.53 10.44
CA SER A 82 -15.90 47.90 9.28
C SER A 82 -15.08 46.75 8.67
N ARG A 83 -15.80 45.72 8.23
CA ARG A 83 -15.31 44.51 7.55
C ARG A 83 -14.65 44.87 6.21
N PRO A 84 -13.41 44.44 5.92
CA PRO A 84 -12.79 44.64 4.60
C PRO A 84 -13.47 43.78 3.52
N PRO A 85 -13.52 44.24 2.26
CA PRO A 85 -14.23 43.58 1.18
C PRO A 85 -13.56 42.25 0.77
N MET A 86 -14.42 41.32 0.39
CA MET A 86 -14.11 39.95 -0.03
C MET A 86 -13.22 39.94 -1.28
N ILE A 87 -11.93 39.61 -1.12
CA ILE A 87 -11.02 39.38 -2.24
C ILE A 87 -11.43 38.07 -2.93
N LYS A 88 -11.84 38.19 -4.19
CA LYS A 88 -12.16 37.09 -5.11
C LYS A 88 -10.93 36.18 -5.27
N PRO A 89 -11.05 34.84 -5.16
CA PRO A 89 -9.88 33.97 -5.33
C PRO A 89 -9.32 34.09 -6.76
N PRO A 90 -7.98 34.16 -6.92
CA PRO A 90 -7.34 34.26 -8.22
C PRO A 90 -7.57 32.98 -9.05
N PRO A 91 -7.69 33.08 -10.39
CA PRO A 91 -7.86 31.93 -11.25
C PRO A 91 -6.61 31.03 -11.22
N SER A 92 -6.83 29.73 -11.03
CA SER A 92 -5.80 28.69 -11.07
C SER A 92 -4.97 28.77 -12.37
N PRO A 93 -3.62 28.69 -12.31
CA PRO A 93 -2.80 28.77 -13.50
C PRO A 93 -2.92 27.50 -14.35
N LEU A 94 -3.42 27.68 -15.58
CA LEU A 94 -3.47 26.71 -16.68
C LEU A 94 -2.11 26.03 -16.89
N GLY A 95 -2.11 24.69 -16.90
CA GLY A 95 -0.94 23.87 -17.18
C GLY A 95 -0.40 24.03 -18.61
N LYS A 96 0.89 23.72 -18.79
CA LYS A 96 1.63 23.74 -20.06
C LYS A 96 0.85 23.03 -21.18
N LYS A 97 0.64 23.73 -22.32
CA LYS A 97 0.12 23.17 -23.58
C LYS A 97 0.96 21.94 -23.98
N GLY A 98 0.34 20.76 -24.04
CA GLY A 98 0.93 19.53 -24.61
C GLY A 98 0.93 18.30 -23.69
N ALA A 99 0.62 18.44 -22.40
CA ALA A 99 0.48 17.28 -21.51
C ALA A 99 -0.90 16.61 -21.71
N ILE A 100 -0.90 15.31 -22.03
CA ILE A 100 -2.14 14.51 -21.99
C ILE A 100 -2.65 14.56 -20.54
N PRO A 101 -3.91 14.98 -20.30
CA PRO A 101 -4.46 14.99 -18.96
C PRO A 101 -4.40 13.60 -18.32
N ASN A 102 -4.27 13.58 -17.00
CA ASN A 102 -4.32 12.34 -16.25
C ASN A 102 -5.64 11.59 -16.51
N ALA A 103 -5.55 10.27 -16.61
CA ALA A 103 -6.72 9.42 -16.77
C ALA A 103 -7.57 9.47 -15.49
N THR A 104 -8.86 9.76 -15.66
CA THR A 104 -9.88 9.80 -14.60
C THR A 104 -11.11 9.03 -15.06
N ILE A 105 -11.93 8.62 -14.09
CA ILE A 105 -13.24 8.01 -14.30
C ILE A 105 -14.16 8.46 -13.15
N SER A 106 -15.48 8.48 -13.37
CA SER A 106 -16.46 8.65 -12.29
C SER A 106 -16.64 7.34 -11.53
N THR A 107 -16.86 7.43 -10.22
CA THR A 107 -17.23 6.27 -9.37
C THR A 107 -18.46 5.54 -9.94
N ALA A 108 -19.41 6.26 -10.54
CA ALA A 108 -20.60 5.67 -11.15
C ALA A 108 -20.33 4.77 -12.36
N GLU A 109 -19.18 4.92 -13.03
CA GLU A 109 -18.75 4.06 -14.15
C GLU A 109 -18.08 2.76 -13.66
N ILE A 110 -17.92 2.59 -12.34
CA ILE A 110 -17.37 1.39 -11.73
C ILE A 110 -18.51 0.45 -11.34
N SER A 111 -18.38 -0.82 -11.70
CA SER A 111 -19.41 -1.84 -11.49
C SER A 111 -19.57 -2.16 -10.00
N GLY A 112 -20.82 -2.15 -9.53
CA GLY A 112 -21.16 -2.38 -8.13
C GLY A 112 -20.80 -1.24 -7.18
N SER A 113 -20.41 -0.07 -7.67
CA SER A 113 -19.98 1.07 -6.85
C SER A 113 -21.01 1.51 -5.82
N GLU A 114 -22.29 1.36 -6.15
CA GLU A 114 -23.45 1.66 -5.29
C GLU A 114 -23.50 0.80 -4.02
N SER A 115 -22.79 -0.33 -4.00
CA SER A 115 -22.74 -1.26 -2.86
C SER A 115 -21.50 -1.10 -1.98
N TYR A 116 -20.61 -0.15 -2.30
CA TYR A 116 -19.39 0.06 -1.52
C TYR A 116 -19.73 0.66 -0.15
N SER A 117 -19.06 0.20 0.91
CA SER A 117 -19.17 0.81 2.23
C SER A 117 -18.76 2.29 2.19
N PRO A 118 -19.27 3.14 3.11
CA PRO A 118 -18.90 4.55 3.16
C PRO A 118 -17.38 4.79 3.24
N GLU A 119 -16.65 3.93 3.95
CA GLU A 119 -15.20 4.00 4.11
C GLU A 119 -14.48 3.67 2.79
N VAL A 120 -14.95 2.67 2.06
CA VAL A 120 -14.40 2.30 0.74
C VAL A 120 -14.70 3.40 -0.28
N GLN A 121 -15.92 3.93 -0.30
CA GLN A 121 -16.30 5.07 -1.16
C GLN A 121 -15.37 6.26 -0.91
N LYS A 122 -15.14 6.62 0.36
CA LYS A 122 -14.25 7.72 0.74
C LYS A 122 -12.82 7.54 0.21
N VAL A 123 -12.27 6.33 0.29
CA VAL A 123 -10.93 6.00 -0.26
C VAL A 123 -10.91 6.18 -1.77
N ILE A 124 -11.91 5.64 -2.47
CA ILE A 124 -11.98 5.68 -3.93
C ILE A 124 -12.22 7.11 -4.44
N ASP A 125 -13.17 7.83 -3.86
CA ASP A 125 -13.50 9.20 -4.25
C ASP A 125 -12.33 10.15 -4.04
N LEU A 126 -11.62 10.02 -2.91
CA LEU A 126 -10.41 10.80 -2.68
C LEU A 126 -9.31 10.46 -3.70
N GLY A 127 -9.12 9.17 -3.99
CA GLY A 127 -8.17 8.72 -5.01
C GLY A 127 -8.50 9.28 -6.40
N LEU A 128 -9.76 9.18 -6.81
CA LEU A 128 -10.25 9.70 -8.10
C LEU A 128 -10.17 11.22 -8.16
N ASN A 129 -10.46 11.94 -7.06
CA ASN A 129 -10.31 13.39 -7.01
C ASN A 129 -8.87 13.83 -7.33
N LEU A 130 -7.86 13.14 -6.79
CA LEU A 130 -6.44 13.44 -7.07
C LEU A 130 -6.10 13.29 -8.56
N THR A 131 -6.77 12.39 -9.29
CA THR A 131 -6.54 12.22 -10.74
C THR A 131 -6.98 13.45 -11.54
N THR A 132 -7.94 14.23 -11.04
CA THR A 132 -8.43 15.46 -11.71
C THR A 132 -7.47 16.64 -11.57
N GLN A 133 -6.48 16.55 -10.68
CA GLN A 133 -5.55 17.63 -10.35
C GLN A 133 -4.32 17.70 -11.28
N ASN A 134 -4.24 16.82 -12.29
CA ASN A 134 -3.15 16.77 -13.27
C ASN A 134 -1.75 16.68 -12.62
N LEU A 135 -1.64 15.83 -11.59
CA LEU A 135 -0.42 15.60 -10.83
C LEU A 135 0.51 14.65 -11.59
N GLY A 136 1.78 15.01 -11.69
CA GLY A 136 2.81 14.16 -12.28
C GLY A 136 3.23 13.00 -11.37
N TYR A 137 4.14 12.17 -11.87
CA TYR A 137 4.85 11.21 -11.02
C TYR A 137 6.07 11.91 -10.42
N LYS A 138 6.24 11.81 -9.11
CA LYS A 138 7.36 12.45 -8.41
C LYS A 138 7.90 11.53 -7.33
N ILE A 139 9.10 11.00 -7.57
CA ILE A 139 9.82 10.13 -6.64
C ILE A 139 9.94 10.81 -5.27
N ASN A 140 9.74 10.03 -4.21
CA ASN A 140 9.78 10.44 -2.80
C ASN A 140 8.76 11.52 -2.42
N SER A 141 7.63 11.62 -3.12
CA SER A 141 6.56 12.60 -2.85
C SER A 141 5.24 11.96 -2.47
N ALA A 142 4.62 12.44 -1.38
CA ALA A 142 3.26 12.10 -0.97
C ALA A 142 2.33 13.33 -0.84
N ASP A 143 2.80 14.48 -1.31
CA ASP A 143 2.08 15.74 -1.21
C ASP A 143 1.61 16.21 -2.59
N PRO A 144 0.30 16.24 -2.87
CA PRO A 144 -0.23 16.72 -4.14
C PRO A 144 0.10 18.20 -4.40
N ALA A 145 0.32 19.02 -3.36
CA ALA A 145 0.73 20.42 -3.53
C ALA A 145 2.10 20.52 -4.24
N GLY A 146 2.94 19.48 -4.12
CA GLY A 146 4.20 19.34 -4.83
C GLY A 146 4.06 19.02 -6.33
N ARG A 147 2.85 19.07 -6.90
CA ARG A 147 2.48 18.79 -8.30
C ARG A 147 2.77 17.36 -8.78
N GLY A 148 3.00 16.44 -7.85
CA GLY A 148 3.22 15.04 -8.19
C GLY A 148 3.45 14.19 -6.96
N MET A 149 3.20 12.89 -7.13
CA MET A 149 3.30 11.89 -6.08
C MET A 149 3.97 10.63 -6.65
N ASP A 150 4.62 9.86 -5.80
CA ASP A 150 5.01 8.49 -6.15
C ASP A 150 3.91 7.50 -5.77
N SER A 151 4.14 6.24 -6.11
CA SER A 151 3.16 5.16 -5.94
C SER A 151 2.73 4.96 -4.48
N SER A 152 3.70 4.79 -3.59
CA SER A 152 3.47 4.59 -2.16
C SER A 152 3.01 5.85 -1.45
N GLY A 153 3.43 7.02 -1.93
CA GLY A 153 3.04 8.33 -1.42
C GLY A 153 1.59 8.65 -1.75
N PHE A 154 1.10 8.24 -2.92
CA PHE A 154 -0.32 8.27 -3.25
C PHE A 154 -1.14 7.43 -2.25
N VAL A 155 -0.77 6.16 -2.06
CA VAL A 155 -1.47 5.26 -1.12
C VAL A 155 -1.45 5.83 0.29
N TYR A 156 -0.27 6.23 0.77
CA TYR A 156 -0.09 6.86 2.08
C TYR A 156 -1.01 8.06 2.26
N HIS A 157 -1.03 8.98 1.28
CA HIS A 157 -1.86 10.18 1.34
C HIS A 157 -3.35 9.85 1.42
N VAL A 158 -3.86 9.02 0.51
CA VAL A 158 -5.28 8.68 0.44
C VAL A 158 -5.73 8.04 1.75
N LEU A 159 -5.01 7.02 2.23
CA LEU A 159 -5.41 6.28 3.42
C LEU A 159 -5.28 7.12 4.70
N SER A 160 -4.21 7.91 4.83
CA SER A 160 -4.04 8.82 5.98
C SER A 160 -5.16 9.87 6.05
N ARG A 161 -5.56 10.44 4.91
CA ARG A 161 -6.66 11.41 4.83
C ARG A 161 -8.03 10.77 5.06
N CYS A 162 -8.17 9.47 4.81
CA CYS A 162 -9.35 8.71 5.19
C CYS A 162 -9.41 8.41 6.70
N GLY A 163 -8.32 8.58 7.44
CA GLY A 163 -8.24 8.34 8.88
C GLY A 163 -7.67 6.96 9.24
N ILE A 164 -7.14 6.21 8.26
CA ILE A 164 -6.45 4.95 8.52
C ILE A 164 -5.14 5.25 9.23
N LYS A 165 -4.90 4.54 10.34
CA LYS A 165 -3.73 4.72 11.20
C LYS A 165 -2.56 3.87 10.73
N ASP A 166 -1.37 4.31 11.09
CA ASP A 166 -0.11 3.56 10.92
C ASP A 166 0.18 3.11 9.48
N VAL A 167 -0.36 3.84 8.49
CA VAL A 167 -0.10 3.59 7.07
C VAL A 167 1.36 3.90 6.80
N PRO A 168 2.19 2.94 6.36
CA PRO A 168 3.58 3.23 6.07
C PRO A 168 3.74 4.09 4.82
N ARG A 169 4.80 4.89 4.77
CA ARG A 169 5.09 5.76 3.64
C ARG A 169 5.70 5.00 2.45
N ASP A 170 6.47 3.95 2.72
CA ASP A 170 7.19 3.19 1.70
C ASP A 170 6.37 2.00 1.16
N ALA A 171 6.58 1.62 -0.11
CA ALA A 171 5.82 0.55 -0.77
C ALA A 171 6.09 -0.83 -0.15
N ARG A 172 7.35 -1.11 0.20
CA ARG A 172 7.74 -2.36 0.86
C ARG A 172 7.21 -2.39 2.29
N GLU A 173 7.25 -1.26 3.00
CA GLU A 173 6.66 -1.20 4.33
C GLU A 173 5.14 -1.38 4.30
N GLN A 174 4.43 -0.84 3.31
CA GLN A 174 2.99 -1.08 3.11
C GLN A 174 2.68 -2.56 2.86
N TYR A 175 3.51 -3.24 2.07
CA TYR A 175 3.41 -4.69 1.86
C TYR A 175 3.64 -5.47 3.17
N VAL A 176 4.68 -5.12 3.93
CA VAL A 176 4.95 -5.74 5.24
C VAL A 176 3.82 -5.47 6.22
N TRP A 177 3.20 -4.29 6.17
CA TRP A 177 2.10 -3.90 7.03
C TRP A 177 0.86 -4.77 6.84
N VAL A 178 0.39 -4.92 5.60
CA VAL A 178 -0.76 -5.81 5.31
C VAL A 178 -0.44 -7.27 5.63
N ARG A 179 0.81 -7.69 5.44
CA ARG A 179 1.24 -9.04 5.82
C ARG A 179 1.25 -9.27 7.33
N LYS A 180 1.75 -8.30 8.11
CA LYS A 180 1.75 -8.38 9.58
C LYS A 180 0.34 -8.37 10.14
N ALA A 181 -0.60 -7.72 9.45
CA ALA A 181 -2.02 -7.74 9.79
C ALA A 181 -2.72 -9.06 9.39
N GLY A 182 -2.06 -9.95 8.65
CA GLY A 182 -2.65 -11.21 8.17
C GLY A 182 -3.70 -11.01 7.08
N THR A 183 -3.67 -9.88 6.37
CA THR A 183 -4.67 -9.48 5.37
C THR A 183 -4.15 -9.52 3.94
N PHE A 184 -2.96 -10.08 3.73
CA PHE A 184 -2.33 -10.19 2.42
C PHE A 184 -2.66 -11.52 1.74
N GLU A 185 -3.09 -11.44 0.49
CA GLU A 185 -3.35 -12.56 -0.40
C GLU A 185 -2.27 -12.61 -1.48
N ALA A 186 -1.50 -13.70 -1.50
CA ALA A 186 -0.48 -13.94 -2.51
C ALA A 186 -1.11 -14.34 -3.83
N VAL A 187 -0.56 -13.84 -4.95
CA VAL A 187 -0.99 -14.21 -6.29
C VAL A 187 0.21 -14.74 -7.06
N LEU A 188 0.18 -16.03 -7.37
CA LEU A 188 1.27 -16.71 -8.09
C LEU A 188 0.99 -16.77 -9.59
N ALA A 189 -0.29 -16.75 -9.99
CA ALA A 189 -0.67 -16.79 -11.37
C ALA A 189 -0.08 -15.60 -12.15
N GLN A 190 0.35 -15.89 -13.37
CA GLN A 190 0.87 -14.89 -14.32
C GLN A 190 -0.21 -14.40 -15.31
N ARG A 191 -1.49 -14.54 -14.95
CA ARG A 191 -2.65 -14.23 -15.81
C ARG A 191 -3.74 -13.49 -15.05
N ASP A 192 -4.35 -12.49 -15.68
CA ASP A 192 -5.31 -11.57 -15.06
C ASP A 192 -6.66 -12.23 -14.68
N ASP A 193 -6.90 -13.47 -15.09
CA ASP A 193 -8.12 -14.25 -14.94
C ASP A 193 -7.93 -15.47 -14.01
N SER A 194 -7.13 -15.32 -12.97
CA SER A 194 -6.95 -16.36 -11.94
C SER A 194 -7.98 -16.28 -10.83
N PHE A 195 -8.29 -17.43 -10.23
CA PHE A 195 -9.16 -17.53 -9.05
C PHE A 195 -8.60 -16.78 -7.84
N GLU A 196 -7.27 -16.61 -7.76
CA GLU A 196 -6.60 -15.86 -6.69
C GLU A 196 -7.05 -14.39 -6.65
N LEU A 197 -7.60 -13.87 -7.76
CA LEU A 197 -8.15 -12.52 -7.88
C LEU A 197 -9.65 -12.44 -7.63
N ASP A 198 -10.32 -13.53 -7.23
CA ASP A 198 -11.76 -13.54 -6.95
C ASP A 198 -12.07 -12.92 -5.59
N ALA A 199 -11.14 -12.99 -4.65
CA ALA A 199 -11.25 -12.32 -3.35
C ALA A 199 -10.81 -10.85 -3.37
N LEU A 200 -10.32 -10.34 -4.50
CA LEU A 200 -9.90 -8.94 -4.66
C LEU A 200 -11.11 -8.01 -4.58
N LYS A 201 -11.07 -7.04 -3.66
CA LYS A 201 -12.18 -6.12 -3.37
C LYS A 201 -11.79 -4.65 -3.52
N PRO A 202 -12.70 -3.78 -4.00
CA PRO A 202 -12.47 -2.34 -4.06
C PRO A 202 -11.94 -1.81 -2.71
N GLY A 203 -10.89 -0.98 -2.78
CA GLY A 203 -10.13 -0.52 -1.62
C GLY A 203 -8.94 -1.40 -1.25
N ASP A 204 -8.71 -2.54 -1.89
CA ASP A 204 -7.49 -3.33 -1.66
C ASP A 204 -6.24 -2.66 -2.24
N VAL A 205 -5.10 -2.86 -1.57
CA VAL A 205 -3.79 -2.37 -2.02
C VAL A 205 -3.11 -3.46 -2.83
N LEU A 206 -2.61 -3.10 -4.00
CA LEU A 206 -2.02 -3.98 -5.00
C LEU A 206 -0.50 -3.83 -5.00
N PHE A 207 0.27 -4.93 -5.09
CA PHE A 207 1.73 -4.88 -4.99
C PHE A 207 2.44 -5.54 -6.18
N TRP A 208 3.45 -4.84 -6.73
CA TRP A 208 4.39 -5.39 -7.72
C TRP A 208 5.82 -5.29 -7.20
N ALA A 209 6.60 -6.33 -7.46
CA ALA A 209 7.99 -6.44 -7.05
C ALA A 209 8.94 -6.61 -8.23
N THR A 210 10.23 -6.41 -8.00
CA THR A 210 11.27 -6.79 -8.96
C THR A 210 11.40 -8.32 -9.00
N PRO A 211 11.63 -8.92 -10.18
CA PRO A 211 11.76 -10.37 -10.31
C PRO A 211 13.09 -10.92 -9.78
N TYR A 212 14.05 -10.05 -9.43
CA TYR A 212 15.43 -10.46 -9.08
C TYR A 212 15.75 -10.35 -7.58
N SER A 213 14.74 -10.33 -6.71
CA SER A 213 15.03 -10.34 -5.27
C SER A 213 15.56 -11.72 -4.83
N VAL A 214 16.82 -11.76 -4.37
CA VAL A 214 17.44 -12.93 -3.70
C VAL A 214 16.98 -13.08 -2.24
N SER A 215 16.09 -12.19 -1.79
CA SER A 215 15.51 -12.18 -0.46
C SER A 215 14.23 -13.00 -0.42
N ARG A 216 13.91 -13.62 0.72
CA ARG A 216 12.60 -14.23 0.96
C ARG A 216 11.45 -13.22 0.95
N GLU A 217 11.78 -11.94 1.10
CA GLU A 217 10.83 -10.83 0.99
C GLU A 217 10.93 -10.20 -0.41
N PRO A 218 9.81 -10.10 -1.14
CA PRO A 218 9.82 -9.47 -2.44
C PRO A 218 10.18 -7.99 -2.32
N ASP A 219 11.02 -7.53 -3.22
CA ASP A 219 11.40 -6.13 -3.32
C ASP A 219 10.29 -5.35 -4.04
N VAL A 220 9.31 -4.87 -3.27
CA VAL A 220 8.12 -4.17 -3.77
C VAL A 220 8.51 -2.77 -4.27
N ILE A 221 8.26 -2.52 -5.55
CA ILE A 221 8.62 -1.29 -6.26
C ILE A 221 7.42 -0.46 -6.68
N GLN A 222 6.22 -1.02 -6.66
CA GLN A 222 5.01 -0.32 -7.06
C GLN A 222 3.82 -0.81 -6.24
N THR A 223 3.00 0.15 -5.83
CA THR A 223 1.73 -0.06 -5.15
C THR A 223 0.62 0.78 -5.76
N MET A 224 -0.62 0.31 -5.72
CA MET A 224 -1.82 0.98 -6.24
C MET A 224 -3.05 0.58 -5.42
N ILE A 225 -4.16 1.30 -5.53
CA ILE A 225 -5.44 0.91 -4.91
C ILE A 225 -6.36 0.33 -5.99
N TYR A 226 -6.90 -0.86 -5.76
CA TYR A 226 -7.92 -1.46 -6.61
C TYR A 226 -9.25 -0.74 -6.41
N ILE A 227 -9.91 -0.34 -7.50
CA ILE A 227 -11.16 0.43 -7.42
C ILE A 227 -12.38 -0.33 -7.92
N GLY A 228 -12.21 -1.53 -8.50
CA GLY A 228 -13.32 -2.33 -9.02
C GLY A 228 -13.17 -2.65 -10.50
N ARG A 229 -14.29 -2.80 -11.20
CA ARG A 229 -14.31 -3.09 -12.64
C ARG A 229 -15.00 -1.98 -13.40
N ASP A 230 -14.47 -1.63 -14.56
CA ASP A 230 -15.14 -0.73 -15.51
C ASP A 230 -16.49 -1.35 -15.94
N LYS A 231 -17.61 -0.60 -15.84
CA LYS A 231 -18.95 -1.11 -16.17
C LYS A 231 -19.08 -1.54 -17.63
N ALA A 232 -18.41 -0.86 -18.55
CA ALA A 232 -18.56 -1.11 -19.98
C ALA A 232 -17.73 -2.31 -20.46
N THR A 233 -16.51 -2.44 -19.94
CA THR A 233 -15.53 -3.42 -20.43
C THR A 233 -15.29 -4.59 -19.48
N ASN A 234 -15.83 -4.51 -18.26
CA ASN A 234 -15.60 -5.46 -17.16
C ASN A 234 -14.11 -5.63 -16.76
N GLN A 235 -13.23 -4.73 -17.22
CA GLN A 235 -11.81 -4.76 -16.90
C GLN A 235 -11.56 -4.25 -15.48
N ARG A 236 -10.64 -4.90 -14.77
CA ARG A 236 -10.20 -4.47 -13.45
C ARG A 236 -9.47 -3.13 -13.56
N LEU A 237 -9.85 -2.18 -12.71
CA LEU A 237 -9.28 -0.84 -12.65
C LEU A 237 -8.55 -0.62 -11.33
N MET A 238 -7.54 0.22 -11.38
CA MET A 238 -6.81 0.68 -10.20
C MET A 238 -6.49 2.16 -10.30
N VAL A 239 -6.29 2.81 -9.16
CA VAL A 239 -5.90 4.21 -9.06
C VAL A 239 -4.59 4.35 -8.30
N GLY A 240 -3.75 5.28 -8.74
CA GLY A 240 -2.55 5.68 -8.02
C GLY A 240 -1.58 6.45 -8.89
N ALA A 241 -0.28 6.37 -8.60
CA ALA A 241 0.75 7.09 -9.35
C ALA A 241 1.71 6.12 -10.07
N SER A 242 2.02 6.39 -11.33
CA SER A 242 2.90 5.55 -12.16
C SER A 242 3.77 6.37 -13.11
N GLU A 243 4.99 5.90 -13.39
CA GLU A 243 5.87 6.44 -14.46
C GLU A 243 5.50 5.96 -15.86
N GLY A 244 4.58 5.00 -15.98
CA GLY A 244 4.20 4.42 -17.26
C GLY A 244 3.38 3.15 -17.08
N ARG A 245 2.05 3.29 -17.18
CA ARG A 245 1.07 2.19 -17.26
C ARG A 245 0.00 2.54 -18.30
N THR A 246 -0.80 1.58 -18.72
CA THR A 246 -1.86 1.80 -19.69
C THR A 246 -3.18 2.11 -19.01
N TYR A 247 -4.01 2.91 -19.69
CA TYR A 247 -5.44 3.01 -19.44
C TYR A 247 -6.15 3.03 -20.78
N LYS A 248 -7.10 2.13 -21.01
CA LYS A 248 -7.84 1.99 -22.28
C LYS A 248 -6.88 1.94 -23.49
N GLY A 249 -5.80 1.18 -23.35
CA GLY A 249 -4.79 0.99 -24.40
C GLY A 249 -3.81 2.14 -24.62
N GLN A 250 -3.94 3.26 -23.89
CA GLN A 250 -3.04 4.41 -24.01
C GLN A 250 -2.07 4.48 -22.84
N MET A 251 -0.80 4.78 -23.11
CA MET A 251 0.19 5.02 -22.05
C MET A 251 -0.16 6.30 -21.28
N ARG A 252 -0.08 6.20 -19.95
CA ARG A 252 -0.35 7.26 -18.98
C ARG A 252 0.76 7.30 -17.95
N LYS A 253 1.01 8.50 -17.43
CA LYS A 253 2.00 8.79 -16.38
C LYS A 253 1.39 9.73 -15.35
N GLY A 254 1.93 9.75 -14.14
CA GLY A 254 1.43 10.56 -13.03
C GLY A 254 0.31 9.88 -12.26
N VAL A 255 -0.47 10.69 -11.53
CA VAL A 255 -1.58 10.23 -10.70
C VAL A 255 -2.82 10.02 -11.56
N GLY A 256 -3.28 8.78 -11.71
CA GLY A 256 -4.39 8.46 -12.61
C GLY A 256 -5.03 7.11 -12.36
N VAL A 257 -6.05 6.82 -13.15
CA VAL A 257 -6.66 5.50 -13.30
C VAL A 257 -5.89 4.70 -14.34
N PHE A 258 -5.69 3.41 -14.07
CA PHE A 258 -4.94 2.49 -14.92
C PHE A 258 -5.64 1.14 -15.05
N ASP A 259 -5.38 0.46 -16.16
CA ASP A 259 -5.81 -0.93 -16.36
C ASP A 259 -5.00 -1.84 -15.41
N PHE A 260 -5.68 -2.69 -14.64
CA PHE A 260 -5.00 -3.71 -13.84
C PHE A 260 -4.43 -4.81 -14.74
N LYS A 261 -3.15 -5.12 -14.53
CA LYS A 261 -2.39 -6.18 -15.20
C LYS A 261 -1.40 -6.84 -14.25
N ILE A 262 -1.40 -8.16 -14.19
CA ILE A 262 -0.44 -8.95 -13.40
C ILE A 262 0.98 -8.76 -13.97
N GLY A 263 1.15 -8.98 -15.27
CA GLY A 263 2.41 -8.73 -15.97
C GLY A 263 2.47 -7.30 -16.51
N ARG A 264 3.65 -6.67 -16.48
CA ARG A 264 3.94 -5.62 -17.46
C ARG A 264 3.97 -6.28 -18.84
N THR A 265 3.28 -5.69 -19.81
CA THR A 265 3.66 -5.82 -21.22
C THR A 265 5.06 -5.23 -21.33
N ALA A 266 6.10 -6.05 -21.17
CA ALA A 266 7.46 -5.62 -21.48
C ALA A 266 7.43 -5.11 -22.91
N SER A 267 7.79 -3.84 -23.13
CA SER A 267 8.06 -3.45 -24.50
C SER A 267 9.26 -4.30 -24.93
N LYS A 268 9.23 -4.88 -26.14
CA LYS A 268 10.38 -5.62 -26.69
C LYS A 268 11.70 -4.81 -26.69
N ALA A 269 11.64 -3.51 -26.39
CA ALA A 269 12.74 -2.57 -26.34
C ALA A 269 13.30 -2.30 -24.93
N SER A 270 12.62 -2.66 -23.83
CA SER A 270 13.14 -2.39 -22.48
C SER A 270 14.02 -3.53 -21.98
N LYS A 271 15.31 -3.25 -21.77
CA LYS A 271 16.28 -4.15 -21.10
C LYS A 271 16.01 -4.34 -19.59
N GLU A 272 15.06 -3.60 -19.04
CA GLU A 272 14.68 -3.66 -17.63
C GLU A 272 13.75 -4.85 -17.37
N PRO A 273 13.97 -5.62 -16.29
CA PRO A 273 13.04 -6.65 -15.87
C PRO A 273 11.63 -6.11 -15.65
N ALA A 274 10.63 -6.83 -16.18
CA ALA A 274 9.23 -6.51 -15.94
C ALA A 274 8.89 -6.71 -14.45
N ALA A 275 8.29 -5.70 -13.82
CA ALA A 275 7.73 -5.83 -12.47
C ALA A 275 6.70 -6.98 -12.44
N VAL A 276 6.77 -7.81 -11.40
CA VAL A 276 5.91 -8.98 -11.20
C VAL A 276 4.87 -8.63 -10.14
N PHE A 277 3.60 -8.82 -10.45
CA PHE A 277 2.55 -8.72 -9.44
C PHE A 277 2.69 -9.85 -8.43
N VAL A 278 2.74 -9.52 -7.14
CA VAL A 278 2.96 -10.51 -6.06
C VAL A 278 1.72 -10.78 -5.24
N GLY A 279 0.70 -9.92 -5.34
CA GLY A 279 -0.55 -10.06 -4.62
C GLY A 279 -1.14 -8.73 -4.16
N TYR A 280 -2.11 -8.82 -3.27
CA TYR A 280 -2.88 -7.68 -2.77
C TYR A 280 -3.14 -7.82 -1.27
N GLY A 281 -3.44 -6.71 -0.61
CA GLY A 281 -3.72 -6.66 0.81
C GLY A 281 -5.02 -5.94 1.13
N HIS A 282 -5.83 -6.54 1.98
CA HIS A 282 -6.96 -5.86 2.57
C HIS A 282 -6.46 -4.83 3.60
N ILE A 283 -6.87 -3.57 3.45
CA ILE A 283 -6.44 -2.46 4.31
C ILE A 283 -6.87 -2.73 5.76
N PRO A 284 -5.91 -2.87 6.69
CA PRO A 284 -6.21 -3.03 8.12
C PRO A 284 -7.03 -1.84 8.64
N GLY A 285 -8.14 -2.14 9.32
CA GLY A 285 -9.01 -1.11 9.91
C GLY A 285 -9.94 -0.39 8.93
N LEU A 286 -9.98 -0.79 7.65
CA LEU A 286 -10.99 -0.31 6.70
C LEU A 286 -12.26 -1.17 6.81
N ASP A 287 -13.39 -0.56 7.19
CA ASP A 287 -14.68 -1.25 7.18
C ASP A 287 -15.21 -1.43 5.75
N ARG A 288 -15.79 -2.60 5.50
CA ARG A 288 -16.18 -3.08 4.17
C ARG A 288 -17.59 -3.68 4.17
N LYS A 289 -18.26 -3.63 5.31
CA LYS A 289 -19.64 -4.10 5.45
C LYS A 289 -20.64 -3.05 4.99
#